data_AF-A0AAD9YDD8-F1
#
_entry.id   AF-A0AAD9YDD8-F1
#
_cell.length_a   1.000
_cell.length_b   1.000
_cell.length_c   1.000
_cell.angle_alpha   90.00
_cell.angle_beta   90.00
_cell.angle_gamma   90.00
#
_symmetry.space_group_name_H-M   'P 1'
#
loop_
_entity.id
_entity.type
_entity.pdbx_description
1 polymer ?
#
loop_
_entity_poly.entity_id
_entity_poly.type
_entity_poly.pdbx_seq_one_letter_code
_entity_poly.pdbx_strand_id
1 'polypeptide(L)'
;MQWIKDQVDFSAVKADIDTGKPINFNTCFHSEDEAPDKARPSNEPYSYGRWLSLILTSRNLSPDAVQKVTFTRSQARLLYEACSASIQIKRVNLAMAEDLNDEIAPALSTLRFPPEGLFVRLDACSLKDGAHKGPGKLSLHSVDEIILRLVTSGRCRTALEDCLAGMKTVDLFFLPFDPRMASEREYRVFCRTGDCRITGISQYRWHQPWRFATSPEGEQNAIIHGICQQAEHLRGQILADLKSEDEHDRMMMAQGMSFDLLYDEDTWRVELVELNPFGIRSPCGSCLFQWIRDRKVLYDENEKKTIEFRVSY
;
A
#
# COMPACT_ATOMS: atom_id res chain seq x y z
N MET A 1 11.15 -24.02 2.56
CA MET A 1 10.03 -23.32 1.89
C MET A 1 10.19 -23.53 0.39
N GLN A 2 9.15 -23.98 -0.29
CA GLN A 2 9.17 -24.27 -1.72
C GLN A 2 8.42 -23.16 -2.45
N TRP A 3 9.00 -22.66 -3.54
CA TRP A 3 8.38 -21.67 -4.41
C TRP A 3 8.42 -22.13 -5.86
N ILE A 4 7.49 -21.62 -6.67
CA ILE A 4 7.48 -21.76 -8.12
C ILE A 4 7.52 -20.35 -8.73
N LYS A 5 8.38 -20.15 -9.74
CA LYS A 5 8.42 -18.92 -10.52
C LYS A 5 7.43 -19.05 -11.65
N ASP A 6 6.47 -18.13 -11.73
CA ASP A 6 5.54 -18.01 -12.84
C ASP A 6 5.84 -16.73 -13.62
N GLN A 7 6.13 -16.90 -14.91
CA GLN A 7 6.53 -15.83 -15.82
C GLN A 7 5.31 -15.39 -16.61
N VAL A 8 4.85 -14.17 -16.35
CA VAL A 8 3.71 -13.57 -17.05
C VAL A 8 4.24 -12.84 -18.29
N ASP A 9 3.68 -13.13 -19.46
CA ASP A 9 3.98 -12.37 -20.69
C ASP A 9 3.53 -10.91 -20.54
N PHE A 10 4.48 -9.97 -20.61
CA PHE A 10 4.18 -8.55 -20.49
C PHE A 10 3.25 -8.07 -21.62
N SER A 11 3.24 -8.71 -22.79
CA SER A 11 2.32 -8.39 -23.88
C SER A 11 0.86 -8.62 -23.47
N ALA A 12 0.59 -9.68 -22.69
CA ALA A 12 -0.73 -9.95 -22.15
C ALA A 12 -1.14 -8.93 -21.09
N VAL A 13 -0.19 -8.52 -20.23
CA VAL A 13 -0.41 -7.45 -19.25
C VAL A 13 -0.74 -6.13 -19.94
N LYS A 14 0.03 -5.76 -20.97
CA LYS A 14 -0.18 -4.55 -21.76
C LYS A 14 -1.55 -4.56 -22.45
N ALA A 15 -1.91 -5.68 -23.08
CA ALA A 15 -3.22 -5.83 -23.71
C ALA A 15 -4.38 -5.66 -22.71
N ASP A 16 -4.23 -6.15 -21.47
CA ASP A 16 -5.24 -5.98 -20.42
C ASP A 16 -5.35 -4.51 -19.96
N ILE A 17 -4.23 -3.80 -19.86
CA ILE A 17 -4.19 -2.37 -19.52
C ILE A 17 -4.86 -1.52 -20.60
N ASP A 18 -4.57 -1.82 -21.87
CA ASP A 18 -5.05 -1.05 -23.03
C ASP A 18 -6.60 -1.08 -23.15
N THR A 19 -7.28 -1.97 -22.44
CA THR A 19 -8.75 -1.98 -22.32
C THR A 19 -9.31 -0.79 -21.50
N GLY A 20 -8.46 -0.08 -20.75
CA GLY A 20 -8.84 1.02 -19.85
C GLY A 20 -9.41 0.56 -18.50
N LYS A 21 -9.80 -0.71 -18.36
CA LYS A 21 -10.22 -1.33 -17.10
C LYS A 21 -9.68 -2.78 -17.04
N PRO A 22 -8.49 -3.00 -16.47
CA PRO A 22 -7.87 -4.32 -16.36
C PRO A 22 -8.82 -5.34 -15.73
N ILE A 23 -8.98 -6.51 -16.36
CA ILE A 23 -9.84 -7.60 -15.86
C ILE A 23 -9.05 -8.88 -15.56
N ASN A 24 -7.85 -9.01 -16.12
CA ASN A 24 -6.99 -10.18 -16.00
C ASN A 24 -5.88 -10.00 -14.96
N PHE A 25 -5.49 -8.77 -14.66
CA PHE A 25 -4.44 -8.44 -13.70
C PHE A 25 -4.88 -7.30 -12.78
N ASN A 26 -4.34 -7.32 -11.57
CA ASN A 26 -4.49 -6.28 -10.55
C ASN A 26 -5.94 -5.89 -10.25
N THR A 27 -6.83 -6.87 -10.31
CA THR A 27 -8.24 -6.70 -9.94
C THR A 27 -8.39 -6.44 -8.43
N CYS A 28 -9.46 -5.76 -8.05
CA CYS A 28 -9.89 -5.51 -6.67
C CYS A 28 -11.38 -5.13 -6.66
N PHE A 29 -11.98 -5.00 -5.48
CA PHE A 29 -13.39 -4.57 -5.32
C PHE A 29 -14.41 -5.42 -6.10
N HIS A 30 -14.20 -6.74 -6.18
CA HIS A 30 -15.21 -7.62 -6.77
C HIS A 30 -16.52 -7.53 -5.98
N SER A 31 -17.63 -7.57 -6.72
CA SER A 31 -18.99 -7.49 -6.20
C SER A 31 -19.41 -8.75 -5.43
N GLU A 32 -20.56 -8.69 -4.77
CA GLU A 32 -21.16 -9.88 -4.15
C GLU A 32 -21.56 -10.92 -5.20
N ASP A 33 -22.06 -10.47 -6.35
CA ASP A 33 -22.48 -11.36 -7.44
C ASP A 33 -21.29 -12.11 -8.05
N GLU A 34 -20.12 -11.47 -8.11
CA GLU A 34 -18.88 -12.06 -8.62
C GLU A 34 -18.23 -13.04 -7.63
N ALA A 35 -18.44 -12.88 -6.32
CA ALA A 35 -17.86 -13.72 -5.27
C ALA A 35 -18.81 -13.87 -4.05
N PRO A 36 -19.95 -14.55 -4.20
CA PRO A 36 -21.00 -14.62 -3.18
C PRO A 36 -20.58 -15.43 -1.95
N ASP A 37 -19.58 -16.31 -2.09
CA ASP A 37 -19.02 -17.10 -0.99
C ASP A 37 -17.99 -16.33 -0.15
N LYS A 38 -17.69 -15.08 -0.50
CA LYS A 38 -16.73 -14.23 0.21
C LYS A 38 -17.40 -13.02 0.83
N ALA A 39 -17.05 -12.74 2.08
CA ALA A 39 -17.40 -11.49 2.74
C ALA A 39 -16.44 -10.35 2.31
N ARG A 40 -16.89 -9.11 2.40
CA ARG A 40 -16.02 -7.93 2.31
C ARG A 40 -15.18 -7.84 3.59
N PRO A 41 -13.84 -7.85 3.52
CA PRO A 41 -13.01 -7.72 4.72
C PRO A 41 -13.06 -6.29 5.28
N SER A 42 -12.93 -6.17 6.60
CA SER A 42 -12.68 -4.89 7.27
C SER A 42 -11.26 -4.41 7.01
N ASN A 43 -11.05 -3.10 6.89
CA ASN A 43 -9.72 -2.48 6.77
C ASN A 43 -9.05 -2.22 8.13
N GLU A 44 -9.80 -2.24 9.23
CA GLU A 44 -9.34 -1.79 10.55
C GLU A 44 -8.09 -2.52 11.08
N PRO A 45 -7.97 -3.86 10.94
CA PRO A 45 -6.78 -4.57 11.41
C PRO A 45 -5.49 -4.22 10.66
N TYR A 46 -5.59 -3.60 9.49
CA TYR A 46 -4.45 -3.32 8.60
C TYR A 46 -4.03 -1.84 8.64
N SER A 47 -4.56 -1.06 9.58
CA SER A 47 -4.21 0.34 9.77
C SER A 47 -2.69 0.53 9.85
N TYR A 48 -2.15 1.43 9.04
CA TYR A 48 -0.74 1.81 9.08
C TYR A 48 -0.28 2.20 10.47
N GLY A 49 -1.11 2.94 11.22
CA GLY A 49 -0.78 3.37 12.59
C GLY A 49 -0.50 2.19 13.53
N ARG A 50 -1.25 1.10 13.41
CA ARG A 50 -1.06 -0.14 14.18
C ARG A 50 0.28 -0.81 13.85
N TRP A 51 0.64 -0.85 12.58
CA TRP A 51 1.84 -1.55 12.10
C TRP A 51 3.09 -0.67 12.02
N LEU A 52 2.97 0.62 12.37
CA LEU A 52 4.03 1.61 12.23
C LEU A 52 5.33 1.19 12.93
N SER A 53 5.25 0.67 14.15
CA SER A 53 6.44 0.25 14.92
C SER A 53 7.25 -0.82 14.18
N LEU A 54 6.56 -1.84 13.64
CA LEU A 54 7.19 -2.92 12.88
C LEU A 54 7.75 -2.42 11.55
N ILE A 55 7.02 -1.54 10.86
CA ILE A 55 7.45 -0.89 9.61
C ILE A 55 8.76 -0.14 9.86
N LEU A 56 8.83 0.72 10.88
CA LEU A 56 10.04 1.47 11.21
C LEU A 56 11.21 0.56 11.58
N THR A 57 10.96 -0.45 12.40
CA THR A 57 11.97 -1.43 12.82
C THR A 57 12.55 -2.18 11.62
N SER A 58 11.71 -2.63 10.69
CA SER A 58 12.14 -3.32 9.47
C SER A 58 13.01 -2.45 8.57
N ARG A 59 12.82 -1.12 8.64
CA ARG A 59 13.54 -0.10 7.87
C ARG A 59 14.73 0.47 8.63
N ASN A 60 15.02 -0.03 9.84
CA ASN A 60 16.03 0.51 10.73
C ASN A 60 15.87 2.02 10.99
N LEU A 61 14.62 2.48 11.12
CA LEU A 61 14.27 3.86 11.43
C LEU A 61 13.92 3.99 12.91
N SER A 62 14.40 5.07 13.54
CA SER A 62 13.97 5.43 14.89
C SER A 62 12.47 5.81 14.89
N PRO A 63 11.69 5.48 15.94
CA PRO A 63 10.35 6.03 16.15
C PRO A 63 10.30 7.56 16.02
N ASP A 64 11.36 8.26 16.44
CA ASP A 64 11.47 9.73 16.38
C ASP A 64 11.61 10.28 14.95
N ALA A 65 11.87 9.43 13.96
CA ALA A 65 11.89 9.81 12.56
C ALA A 65 10.48 10.16 12.04
N VAL A 66 9.43 9.64 12.69
CA VAL A 66 8.04 9.89 12.28
C VAL A 66 7.50 11.13 12.97
N GLN A 67 6.88 12.00 12.18
CA GLN A 67 6.08 13.11 12.69
C GLN A 67 4.61 12.79 12.45
N LYS A 68 3.77 13.03 13.46
CA LYS A 68 2.33 12.78 13.40
C LYS A 68 1.57 14.09 13.55
N VAL A 69 0.59 14.30 12.67
CA VAL A 69 -0.38 15.39 12.79
C VAL A 69 -1.77 14.78 12.79
N THR A 70 -2.60 15.16 13.77
CA THR A 70 -4.00 14.74 13.85
C THR A 70 -4.88 15.94 13.54
N PHE A 71 -5.67 15.84 12.48
CA PHE A 71 -6.64 16.87 12.15
C PHE A 71 -7.91 16.72 12.99
N THR A 72 -8.48 17.86 13.37
CA THR A 72 -9.82 17.93 13.94
C THR A 72 -10.87 17.56 12.89
N ARG A 73 -12.10 17.33 13.35
CA ARG A 73 -13.22 17.04 12.43
C ARG A 73 -13.53 18.21 11.49
N SER A 74 -13.38 19.46 11.95
CA SER A 74 -13.58 20.64 11.09
C SER A 74 -12.51 20.73 10.02
N GLN A 75 -11.25 20.52 10.37
CA GLN A 75 -10.12 20.48 9.42
C GLN A 75 -10.28 19.34 8.40
N ALA A 76 -10.66 18.15 8.85
CA ALA A 76 -10.94 17.02 7.95
C ALA A 76 -12.07 17.32 6.96
N ARG A 77 -13.13 17.99 7.41
CA ARG A 77 -14.25 18.40 6.56
C ARG A 77 -13.83 19.45 5.53
N LEU A 78 -13.08 20.46 5.96
CA LEU A 78 -12.51 21.48 5.06
C LEU A 78 -11.65 20.84 3.97
N LEU A 79 -10.77 19.90 4.33
CA LEU A 79 -9.97 19.15 3.37
C LEU A 79 -10.82 18.32 2.41
N TYR A 80 -11.87 17.66 2.90
CA TYR A 80 -12.78 16.88 2.05
C TYR A 80 -13.50 17.75 1.00
N GLU A 81 -13.97 18.92 1.41
CA GLU A 81 -14.60 19.91 0.53
C GLU A 81 -13.58 20.47 -0.47
N ALA A 82 -12.37 20.82 -0.01
CA ALA A 82 -11.28 21.28 -0.86
C ALA A 82 -10.83 20.21 -1.88
N CYS A 83 -10.82 18.93 -1.50
CA CYS A 83 -10.56 17.81 -2.40
C CYS A 83 -11.55 17.81 -3.58
N SER A 84 -12.84 17.94 -3.27
CA SER A 84 -13.90 17.95 -4.27
C SER A 84 -13.74 19.09 -5.28
N ALA A 85 -13.21 20.23 -4.84
CA ALA A 85 -12.97 21.40 -5.67
C ALA A 85 -11.62 21.40 -6.42
N SER A 86 -10.64 20.60 -5.98
CA SER A 86 -9.23 20.71 -6.42
C SER A 86 -8.74 19.51 -7.25
N ILE A 87 -9.33 18.32 -7.09
CA ILE A 87 -8.88 17.08 -7.76
C ILE A 87 -8.89 17.22 -9.30
N GLN A 88 -9.96 17.77 -9.87
CA GLN A 88 -10.12 17.88 -11.33
C GLN A 88 -9.16 18.90 -11.94
N ILE A 89 -8.87 19.99 -11.21
CA ILE A 89 -7.99 21.07 -11.69
C ILE A 89 -6.51 20.84 -11.34
N LYS A 90 -6.20 19.81 -10.53
CA LYS A 90 -4.84 19.43 -10.09
C LYS A 90 -4.02 20.59 -9.50
N ARG A 91 -4.70 21.51 -8.83
CA ARG A 91 -4.13 22.65 -8.09
C ARG A 91 -5.05 22.99 -6.91
N VAL A 92 -4.53 23.73 -5.93
CA VAL A 92 -5.36 24.29 -4.86
C VAL A 92 -6.41 25.22 -5.48
N ASN A 93 -7.68 24.97 -5.19
CA ASN A 93 -8.77 25.85 -5.63
C ASN A 93 -8.66 27.21 -4.90
N LEU A 94 -8.64 28.30 -5.67
CA LEU A 94 -8.45 29.66 -5.14
C LEU A 94 -9.54 30.06 -4.13
N ALA A 95 -10.77 29.57 -4.30
CA ALA A 95 -11.87 29.87 -3.38
C ALA A 95 -11.69 29.23 -2.00
N MET A 96 -10.84 28.20 -1.89
CA MET A 96 -10.54 27.50 -0.63
C MET A 96 -9.19 27.91 -0.05
N ALA A 97 -8.40 28.74 -0.75
CA ALA A 97 -6.99 28.95 -0.43
C ALA A 97 -6.79 29.68 0.91
N GLU A 98 -7.63 30.67 1.21
CA GLU A 98 -7.60 31.39 2.48
C GLU A 98 -7.95 30.47 3.66
N ASP A 99 -9.08 29.77 3.59
CA ASP A 99 -9.50 28.81 4.63
C ASP A 99 -8.45 27.72 4.88
N LEU A 100 -7.82 27.18 3.82
CA LEU A 100 -6.76 26.18 3.96
C LEU A 100 -5.51 26.77 4.64
N ASN A 101 -5.17 28.01 4.35
CA ASN A 101 -4.04 28.69 4.99
C ASN A 101 -4.31 29.03 6.45
N ASP A 102 -5.55 29.36 6.80
CA ASP A 102 -5.91 29.75 8.17
C ASP A 102 -6.15 28.54 9.08
N GLU A 103 -6.73 27.45 8.54
CA GLU A 103 -7.16 26.31 9.36
C GLU A 103 -6.24 25.08 9.24
N ILE A 104 -5.63 24.83 8.07
CA ILE A 104 -4.82 23.63 7.83
C ILE A 104 -3.33 23.91 7.99
N ALA A 105 -2.82 25.00 7.41
CA ALA A 105 -1.38 25.30 7.46
C ALA A 105 -0.82 25.41 8.89
N PRO A 106 -1.52 25.99 9.90
CA PRO A 106 -1.02 26.06 11.26
C PRO A 106 -0.83 24.69 11.90
N ALA A 107 -1.71 23.72 11.61
CA ALA A 107 -1.58 22.36 12.12
C ALA A 107 -0.37 21.61 11.53
N LEU A 108 0.15 22.06 10.39
CA LEU A 108 1.34 21.52 9.72
C LEU A 108 2.60 22.34 10.01
N SER A 109 2.48 23.48 10.69
CA SER A 109 3.58 24.45 10.87
C SER A 109 4.74 23.94 11.72
N THR A 110 4.49 22.94 12.58
CA THR A 110 5.51 22.35 13.47
C THR A 110 6.31 21.24 12.80
N LEU A 111 6.00 20.90 11.54
CA LEU A 111 6.72 19.89 10.78
C LEU A 111 8.17 20.33 10.53
N ARG A 112 9.10 19.43 10.82
CA ARG A 112 10.52 19.53 10.50
C ARG A 112 10.76 18.89 9.14
N PHE A 113 11.25 19.67 8.19
CA PHE A 113 11.58 19.20 6.85
C PHE A 113 13.07 18.84 6.77
N PRO A 114 13.43 17.55 6.62
CA PRO A 114 14.81 17.17 6.41
C PRO A 114 15.25 17.50 4.96
N PRO A 115 16.57 17.52 4.65
CA PRO A 115 17.07 17.83 3.31
C PRO A 115 16.49 16.95 2.20
N GLU A 116 16.27 15.67 2.48
CA GLU A 116 15.65 14.69 1.58
C GLU A 116 14.14 14.92 1.38
N GLY A 117 13.52 15.74 2.22
CA GLY A 117 12.08 16.00 2.23
C GLY A 117 11.27 14.93 2.95
N LEU A 118 9.95 15.08 2.93
CA LEU A 118 9.00 14.19 3.60
C LEU A 118 8.20 13.36 2.60
N PHE A 119 7.88 12.15 3.01
CA PHE A 119 6.77 11.35 2.50
C PHE A 119 5.59 11.49 3.47
N VAL A 120 4.37 11.59 2.94
CA VAL A 120 3.14 11.70 3.72
C VAL A 120 2.15 10.60 3.36
N ARG A 121 1.47 10.09 4.37
CA ARG A 121 0.31 9.20 4.21
C ARG A 121 -0.71 9.38 5.31
N LEU A 122 -1.95 9.00 5.02
CA LEU A 122 -2.95 8.70 6.03
C LEU A 122 -2.78 7.25 6.48
N ASP A 123 -3.57 6.88 7.48
CA ASP A 123 -3.67 5.52 7.96
C ASP A 123 -4.05 4.54 6.82
N ALA A 124 -5.11 4.88 6.08
CA ALA A 124 -5.66 4.03 5.02
C ALA A 124 -4.94 4.11 3.67
N CYS A 125 -4.15 5.17 3.39
CA CYS A 125 -3.53 5.33 2.08
C CYS A 125 -2.36 6.32 2.03
N SER A 126 -1.45 6.08 1.08
CA SER A 126 -0.49 7.07 0.62
C SER A 126 -1.07 7.99 -0.45
N LEU A 127 -0.58 9.24 -0.49
CA LEU A 127 -1.09 10.31 -1.35
C LEU A 127 -0.37 10.39 -2.71
N LYS A 128 -0.02 9.25 -3.30
CA LYS A 128 0.80 9.22 -4.53
C LYS A 128 0.05 9.61 -5.81
N ASP A 129 -1.28 9.71 -5.77
CA ASP A 129 -2.15 10.14 -6.88
C ASP A 129 -2.44 11.66 -6.87
N GLY A 130 -2.00 12.36 -5.82
CA GLY A 130 -2.08 13.82 -5.73
C GLY A 130 -1.08 14.52 -6.67
N ALA A 131 -1.34 15.78 -6.97
CA ALA A 131 -0.51 16.64 -7.80
C ALA A 131 0.83 17.00 -7.12
N HIS A 132 1.79 17.35 -7.96
CA HIS A 132 3.13 17.76 -7.57
C HIS A 132 3.43 19.15 -8.17
N LYS A 133 4.22 19.98 -7.47
CA LYS A 133 4.65 21.29 -8.02
C LYS A 133 5.56 21.15 -9.25
N GLY A 134 6.21 20.00 -9.43
CA GLY A 134 7.01 19.68 -10.61
C GLY A 134 6.90 18.19 -10.98
N PRO A 135 7.02 17.83 -12.27
CA PRO A 135 7.02 16.44 -12.71
C PRO A 135 8.08 15.62 -11.95
N GLY A 136 7.69 14.46 -11.43
CA GLY A 136 8.60 13.53 -10.74
C GLY A 136 9.06 13.94 -9.33
N LYS A 137 8.67 15.12 -8.82
CA LYS A 137 9.06 15.56 -7.46
C LYS A 137 8.18 14.89 -6.39
N LEU A 138 8.56 13.68 -5.98
CA LEU A 138 7.79 12.87 -5.02
C LEU A 138 7.91 13.35 -3.57
N SER A 139 9.07 13.89 -3.18
CA SER A 139 9.37 14.42 -1.85
C SER A 139 8.71 15.78 -1.57
N LEU A 140 8.33 16.01 -0.32
CA LEU A 140 7.66 17.22 0.15
C LEU A 140 8.60 18.06 1.01
N HIS A 141 8.77 19.33 0.66
CA HIS A 141 9.68 20.28 1.32
C HIS A 141 8.99 21.52 1.89
N SER A 142 7.67 21.62 1.77
CA SER A 142 6.91 22.72 2.36
C SER A 142 5.48 22.33 2.70
N VAL A 143 4.85 23.13 3.58
CA VAL A 143 3.42 23.00 3.92
C VAL A 143 2.54 23.12 2.69
N ASP A 144 2.81 24.06 1.79
CA ASP A 144 2.07 24.19 0.52
C ASP A 144 2.10 22.92 -0.33
N GLU A 145 3.25 22.23 -0.38
CA GLU A 145 3.37 20.98 -1.14
C GLU A 145 2.52 19.87 -0.49
N ILE A 146 2.45 19.83 0.84
CA ILE A 146 1.58 18.91 1.59
C ILE A 146 0.11 19.23 1.33
N ILE A 147 -0.30 20.50 1.46
CA ILE A 147 -1.70 20.93 1.21
C ILE A 147 -2.10 20.60 -0.22
N LEU A 148 -1.28 20.99 -1.21
CA LEU A 148 -1.51 20.65 -2.61
C LEU A 148 -1.73 19.14 -2.77
N ARG A 149 -0.88 18.31 -2.15
CA ARG A 149 -0.98 16.86 -2.28
C ARG A 149 -2.25 16.30 -1.66
N LEU A 150 -2.62 16.79 -0.48
CA LEU A 150 -3.86 16.40 0.20
C LEU A 150 -5.08 16.70 -0.67
N VAL A 151 -5.23 17.95 -1.11
CA VAL A 151 -6.45 18.40 -1.81
C VAL A 151 -6.56 17.90 -3.25
N THR A 152 -5.50 17.33 -3.82
CA THR A 152 -5.54 16.82 -5.21
C THR A 152 -5.51 15.30 -5.32
N SER A 153 -5.47 14.59 -4.17
CA SER A 153 -5.49 13.13 -4.09
C SER A 153 -6.93 12.63 -3.94
N GLY A 154 -7.35 11.77 -4.87
CA GLY A 154 -8.62 11.06 -4.77
C GLY A 154 -8.62 10.05 -3.63
N ARG A 155 -7.49 9.38 -3.38
CA ARG A 155 -7.31 8.47 -2.24
C ARG A 155 -7.47 9.20 -0.91
N CYS A 156 -6.91 10.40 -0.78
CA CYS A 156 -7.11 11.25 0.39
C CYS A 156 -8.59 11.55 0.61
N ARG A 157 -9.30 11.99 -0.45
CA ARG A 157 -10.74 12.29 -0.37
C ARG A 157 -11.54 11.10 0.15
N THR A 158 -11.34 9.90 -0.40
CA THR A 158 -12.04 8.69 0.06
C THR A 158 -11.71 8.36 1.50
N ALA A 159 -10.44 8.47 1.92
CA ALA A 159 -10.06 8.24 3.31
C ALA A 159 -10.70 9.25 4.27
N LEU A 160 -10.80 10.53 3.87
CA LEU A 160 -11.48 11.57 4.65
C LEU A 160 -12.98 11.29 4.77
N GLU A 161 -13.63 10.87 3.69
CA GLU A 161 -15.04 10.48 3.68
C GLU A 161 -15.32 9.35 4.68
N ASP A 162 -14.51 8.29 4.64
CA ASP A 162 -14.61 7.15 5.56
C ASP A 162 -14.38 7.58 7.02
N CYS A 163 -13.38 8.42 7.29
CA CYS A 163 -13.13 8.94 8.63
C CYS A 163 -14.29 9.81 9.14
N LEU A 164 -14.83 10.70 8.31
CA LEU A 164 -15.93 11.59 8.67
C LEU A 164 -17.23 10.83 8.93
N ALA A 165 -17.52 9.80 8.12
CA ALA A 165 -18.67 8.92 8.28
C ALA A 165 -18.54 8.06 9.54
N GLY A 166 -17.36 7.49 9.79
CA GLY A 166 -17.07 6.64 10.95
C GLY A 166 -16.74 7.38 12.24
N MET A 167 -16.77 8.72 12.24
CA MET A 167 -16.32 9.57 13.36
C MET A 167 -14.91 9.24 13.87
N LYS A 168 -14.01 8.83 12.96
CA LYS A 168 -12.63 8.47 13.25
C LYS A 168 -11.73 9.70 13.19
N THR A 169 -10.57 9.63 13.86
CA THR A 169 -9.52 10.63 13.73
C THR A 169 -8.91 10.61 12.33
N VAL A 170 -8.39 11.75 11.89
CA VAL A 170 -7.62 11.86 10.64
C VAL A 170 -6.17 12.08 11.01
N ASP A 171 -5.41 11.00 11.01
CA ASP A 171 -4.00 10.99 11.34
C ASP A 171 -3.15 10.98 10.06
N LEU A 172 -2.20 11.91 10.01
CA LEU A 172 -1.16 11.98 8.99
C LEU A 172 0.18 11.57 9.61
N PHE A 173 0.86 10.69 8.88
CA PHE A 173 2.20 10.23 9.22
C PHE A 173 3.18 10.78 8.19
N PHE A 174 4.20 11.46 8.69
CA PHE A 174 5.28 12.01 7.89
C PHE A 174 6.58 11.28 8.22
N LEU A 175 7.22 10.73 7.19
CA LEU A 175 8.51 10.06 7.29
C LEU A 175 9.52 10.77 6.39
N PRO A 176 10.84 10.68 6.68
CA PRO A 176 11.86 11.08 5.73
C PRO A 176 11.62 10.40 4.39
N PHE A 177 11.72 11.17 3.30
CA PHE A 177 11.57 10.64 1.96
C PHE A 177 12.76 9.73 1.64
N ASP A 178 12.46 8.51 1.22
CA ASP A 178 13.46 7.53 0.84
C ASP A 178 13.30 7.19 -0.65
N PRO A 179 14.22 7.62 -1.53
CA PRO A 179 14.13 7.36 -2.97
C PRO A 179 14.25 5.86 -3.30
N ARG A 180 14.73 5.02 -2.38
CA ARG A 180 14.77 3.56 -2.58
C ARG A 180 13.37 2.94 -2.56
N MET A 181 12.38 3.60 -1.96
CA MET A 181 10.97 3.18 -1.89
C MET A 181 10.24 3.37 -3.25
N ALA A 182 10.89 2.92 -4.32
CA ALA A 182 10.38 2.98 -5.67
C ALA A 182 9.60 1.70 -5.99
N SER A 183 8.43 1.83 -6.63
CA SER A 183 7.50 0.73 -6.84
C SER A 183 8.06 -0.49 -7.62
N GLU A 184 9.11 -0.30 -8.41
CA GLU A 184 9.80 -1.41 -9.11
C GLU A 184 10.63 -2.32 -8.21
N ARG A 185 10.93 -1.85 -7.00
CA ARG A 185 11.60 -2.62 -5.94
C ARG A 185 10.59 -3.25 -4.98
N GLU A 186 9.30 -2.93 -5.12
CA GLU A 186 8.24 -3.42 -4.24
C GLU A 186 7.62 -4.73 -4.74
N TYR A 187 7.20 -5.57 -3.78
CA TYR A 187 6.47 -6.81 -4.00
C TYR A 187 5.29 -6.89 -3.05
N ARG A 188 4.19 -7.48 -3.51
CA ARG A 188 3.02 -7.78 -2.69
C ARG A 188 3.01 -9.25 -2.32
N VAL A 189 2.92 -9.51 -1.03
CA VAL A 189 2.82 -10.86 -0.45
C VAL A 189 1.39 -11.11 -0.04
N PHE A 190 0.87 -12.29 -0.39
CA PHE A 190 -0.49 -12.72 -0.09
C PHE A 190 -0.47 -13.86 0.94
N CYS A 191 -1.15 -13.62 2.07
CA CYS A 191 -1.29 -14.56 3.17
C CYS A 191 -2.75 -14.97 3.33
N ARG A 192 -3.02 -16.26 3.18
CA ARG A 192 -4.39 -16.79 3.17
C ARG A 192 -5.09 -16.64 4.52
N THR A 193 -6.41 -16.75 4.50
CA THR A 193 -7.28 -16.78 5.69
C THR A 193 -6.95 -17.96 6.60
N GLY A 194 -7.07 -17.79 7.92
CA GLY A 194 -7.02 -18.85 8.92
C GLY A 194 -5.64 -19.08 9.53
N ASP A 195 -4.61 -19.29 8.71
CA ASP A 195 -3.23 -19.52 9.18
C ASP A 195 -2.22 -18.45 8.72
N CYS A 196 -2.68 -17.49 7.92
CA CYS A 196 -1.87 -16.43 7.33
C CYS A 196 -0.64 -16.95 6.57
N ARG A 197 -0.61 -18.20 6.10
CA ARG A 197 0.52 -18.72 5.33
C ARG A 197 0.64 -17.99 3.99
N ILE A 198 1.88 -17.72 3.57
CA ILE A 198 2.17 -17.14 2.26
C ILE A 198 1.78 -18.14 1.17
N THR A 199 0.99 -17.68 0.21
CA THR A 199 0.53 -18.47 -0.94
C THR A 199 0.98 -17.87 -2.27
N GLY A 200 1.08 -16.55 -2.34
CA GLY A 200 1.53 -15.84 -3.54
C GLY A 200 2.42 -14.66 -3.22
N ILE A 201 3.35 -14.36 -4.11
CA ILE A 201 4.10 -13.10 -4.14
C ILE A 201 4.07 -12.58 -5.58
N SER A 202 3.86 -11.28 -5.75
CA SER A 202 3.86 -10.63 -7.06
C SER A 202 4.71 -9.37 -7.04
N GLN A 203 5.40 -9.06 -8.13
CA GLN A 203 5.97 -7.72 -8.30
C GLN A 203 4.85 -6.67 -8.17
N TYR A 204 5.08 -5.61 -7.41
CA TYR A 204 4.05 -4.62 -7.16
C TYR A 204 3.75 -3.80 -8.42
N ARG A 205 4.80 -3.36 -9.12
CA ARG A 205 4.71 -2.64 -10.40
C ARG A 205 4.36 -3.61 -11.54
N TRP A 206 3.15 -4.15 -11.48
CA TRP A 206 2.65 -5.20 -12.37
C TRP A 206 2.55 -4.76 -13.85
N HIS A 207 2.32 -3.47 -14.10
CA HIS A 207 2.13 -2.88 -15.44
C HIS A 207 3.43 -2.55 -16.19
N GLN A 208 4.57 -3.07 -15.73
CA GLN A 208 5.89 -2.94 -16.36
C GLN A 208 6.60 -4.29 -16.29
N PRO A 209 7.60 -4.56 -17.14
CA PRO A 209 8.47 -5.72 -16.97
C PRO A 209 9.15 -5.71 -15.60
N TRP A 210 9.42 -6.90 -15.09
CA TRP A 210 10.13 -7.10 -13.83
C TRP A 210 11.51 -6.44 -13.90
N ARG A 211 11.93 -5.80 -12.80
CA ARG A 211 13.23 -5.11 -12.69
C ARG A 211 14.41 -6.02 -13.08
N PHE A 212 14.31 -7.30 -12.80
CA PHE A 212 15.35 -8.30 -13.04
C PHE A 212 15.02 -9.25 -14.21
N ALA A 213 14.07 -8.88 -15.09
CA ALA A 213 13.65 -9.70 -16.23
C ALA A 213 14.82 -10.09 -17.16
N THR A 214 15.82 -9.21 -17.28
CA THR A 214 17.01 -9.42 -18.11
C THR A 214 18.21 -10.01 -17.36
N SER A 215 18.12 -10.18 -16.04
CA SER A 215 19.19 -10.83 -15.26
C SER A 215 19.30 -12.32 -15.61
N PRO A 216 20.48 -12.95 -15.46
CA PRO A 216 20.63 -14.39 -15.62
C PRO A 216 19.69 -15.18 -14.70
N GLU A 217 19.20 -16.34 -15.15
CA GLU A 217 18.23 -17.15 -14.40
C GLU A 217 18.70 -17.50 -12.97
N GLY A 218 19.99 -17.79 -12.79
CA GLY A 218 20.55 -18.07 -11.46
C GLY A 218 20.43 -16.88 -10.50
N GLU A 219 20.63 -15.66 -11.00
CA GLU A 219 20.47 -14.43 -10.23
C GLU A 219 19.00 -14.17 -9.91
N GLN A 220 18.11 -14.33 -10.89
CA GLN A 220 16.66 -14.24 -10.67
C GLN A 220 16.19 -15.20 -9.57
N ASN A 221 16.64 -16.46 -9.61
CA ASN A 221 16.27 -17.47 -8.64
C ASN A 221 16.84 -17.14 -7.25
N ALA A 222 18.04 -16.56 -7.15
CA ALA A 222 18.61 -16.10 -5.89
C ALA A 222 17.81 -14.93 -5.29
N ILE A 223 17.39 -13.97 -6.12
CA ILE A 223 16.55 -12.83 -5.72
C ILE A 223 15.19 -13.34 -5.21
N ILE A 224 14.51 -14.20 -5.98
CA ILE A 224 13.23 -14.79 -5.58
C ILE A 224 13.36 -15.55 -4.26
N HIS A 225 14.42 -16.37 -4.12
CA HIS A 225 14.66 -17.11 -2.88
C HIS A 225 14.84 -16.16 -1.68
N GLY A 226 15.65 -15.10 -1.84
CA GLY A 226 15.87 -14.10 -0.80
C GLY A 226 14.58 -13.36 -0.40
N ILE A 227 13.78 -12.93 -1.38
CA ILE A 227 12.49 -12.27 -1.12
C ILE A 227 11.54 -13.20 -0.39
N CYS A 228 11.37 -14.45 -0.85
CA CYS A 228 10.50 -15.41 -0.18
C CYS A 228 10.95 -15.68 1.27
N GLN A 229 12.26 -15.82 1.51
CA GLN A 229 12.78 -16.11 2.86
C GLN A 229 12.53 -14.93 3.80
N GLN A 230 12.79 -13.71 3.34
CA GLN A 230 12.56 -12.51 4.14
C GLN A 230 11.07 -12.20 4.32
N ALA A 231 10.22 -12.51 3.34
CA ALA A 231 8.78 -12.41 3.47
C ALA A 231 8.25 -13.35 4.57
N GLU A 232 8.74 -14.60 4.64
CA GLU A 232 8.42 -15.50 5.75
C GLU A 232 8.91 -14.97 7.10
N HIS A 233 10.09 -14.36 7.14
CA HIS A 233 10.60 -13.73 8.36
C HIS A 233 9.71 -12.57 8.82
N LEU A 234 9.36 -11.63 7.93
CA LEU A 234 8.44 -10.53 8.21
C LEU A 234 7.06 -11.04 8.65
N ARG A 235 6.54 -12.08 7.98
CA ARG A 235 5.30 -12.74 8.39
C ARG A 235 5.40 -13.26 9.82
N GLY A 236 6.50 -13.92 10.17
CA GLY A 236 6.75 -14.39 11.53
C GLY A 236 6.73 -13.25 12.56
N GLN A 237 7.33 -12.10 12.23
CA GLN A 237 7.29 -10.91 13.09
C GLN A 237 5.89 -10.32 13.22
N ILE A 238 5.13 -10.22 12.11
CA ILE A 238 3.73 -9.80 12.12
C ILE A 238 2.91 -10.70 13.05
N LEU A 239 3.05 -12.02 12.92
CA LEU A 239 2.33 -12.98 13.74
C LEU A 239 2.75 -12.97 15.22
N ALA A 240 4.02 -12.68 15.51
CA ALA A 240 4.53 -12.56 16.86
C ALA A 240 4.03 -11.30 17.59
N ASP A 241 3.67 -10.25 16.84
CA ASP A 241 3.09 -9.02 17.39
C ASP A 241 1.58 -9.17 17.70
N LEU A 242 0.95 -10.25 17.23
CA LEU A 242 -0.49 -10.46 17.42
C LEU A 242 -0.84 -10.79 18.86
N LYS A 243 -1.99 -10.27 19.29
CA LYS A 243 -2.56 -10.49 20.62
C LYS A 243 -3.87 -11.25 20.50
N SER A 244 -3.91 -12.49 21.00
CA SER A 244 -5.08 -13.38 20.89
C SER A 244 -6.38 -12.80 21.44
N GLU A 245 -6.27 -11.90 22.42
CA GLU A 245 -7.35 -11.23 23.13
C GLU A 245 -7.85 -9.98 22.38
N ASP A 246 -7.07 -9.42 21.47
CA ASP A 246 -7.46 -8.28 20.65
C ASP A 246 -8.39 -8.73 19.50
N GLU A 247 -9.48 -7.98 19.31
CA GLU A 247 -10.50 -8.32 18.32
C GLU A 247 -10.02 -8.09 16.88
N HIS A 248 -9.27 -7.01 16.65
CA HIS A 248 -8.72 -6.72 15.33
C HIS A 248 -7.66 -7.76 14.93
N ASP A 249 -6.87 -8.25 15.88
CA ASP A 249 -5.92 -9.35 15.70
C ASP A 249 -6.61 -10.65 15.25
N ARG A 250 -7.66 -11.07 15.98
CA ARG A 250 -8.46 -12.24 15.59
C ARG A 250 -9.12 -12.05 14.23
N MET A 251 -9.62 -10.84 13.96
CA MET A 251 -10.22 -10.49 12.67
C MET A 251 -9.20 -10.59 11.53
N MET A 252 -7.98 -10.09 11.72
CA MET A 252 -6.89 -10.21 10.74
C MET A 252 -6.61 -11.68 10.42
N MET A 253 -6.48 -12.53 11.44
CA MET A 253 -6.25 -13.97 11.25
C MET A 253 -7.39 -14.64 10.47
N ALA A 254 -8.64 -14.30 10.78
CA ALA A 254 -9.81 -14.84 10.07
C ALA A 254 -9.88 -14.37 8.61
N GLN A 255 -9.55 -13.11 8.34
CA GLN A 255 -9.61 -12.49 7.01
C GLN A 255 -8.36 -12.75 6.15
N GLY A 256 -7.24 -13.19 6.73
CA GLY A 256 -5.94 -13.23 6.06
C GLY A 256 -5.30 -11.85 5.98
N MET A 257 -4.17 -11.73 5.28
CA MET A 257 -3.53 -10.42 5.08
C MET A 257 -2.78 -10.37 3.75
N SER A 258 -2.60 -9.17 3.21
CA SER A 258 -1.56 -8.93 2.21
C SER A 258 -0.59 -7.93 2.80
N PHE A 259 0.69 -8.00 2.46
CA PHE A 259 1.63 -6.97 2.87
C PHE A 259 2.58 -6.64 1.73
N ASP A 260 2.92 -5.36 1.64
CA ASP A 260 3.88 -4.87 0.66
C ASP A 260 5.25 -4.82 1.30
N LEU A 261 6.25 -5.27 0.57
CA LEU A 261 7.65 -5.22 0.97
C LEU A 261 8.47 -4.53 -0.10
N LEU A 262 9.52 -3.84 0.32
CA LEU A 262 10.58 -3.33 -0.55
C LEU A 262 11.73 -4.32 -0.53
N TYR A 263 12.26 -4.70 -1.68
CA TYR A 263 13.53 -5.40 -1.81
C TYR A 263 14.61 -4.44 -2.27
N ASP A 264 15.67 -4.31 -1.48
CA ASP A 264 16.83 -3.48 -1.79
C ASP A 264 17.97 -4.38 -2.31
N GLU A 265 18.20 -4.35 -3.62
CA GLU A 265 19.25 -5.17 -4.26
C GLU A 265 20.68 -4.79 -3.83
N ASP A 266 20.88 -3.56 -3.35
CA ASP A 266 22.20 -3.07 -2.95
C ASP A 266 22.62 -3.69 -1.61
N THR A 267 21.64 -3.92 -0.73
CA THR A 267 21.86 -4.48 0.62
C THR A 267 21.35 -5.90 0.79
N TRP A 268 20.63 -6.44 -0.20
CA TRP A 268 19.92 -7.71 -0.16
C TRP A 268 18.91 -7.80 1.00
N ARG A 269 18.41 -6.65 1.45
CA ARG A 269 17.45 -6.54 2.54
C ARG A 269 16.04 -6.38 2.01
N VAL A 270 15.10 -6.74 2.89
CA VAL A 270 13.68 -6.53 2.66
C VAL A 270 13.14 -5.70 3.80
N GLU A 271 12.37 -4.68 3.45
CA GLU A 271 11.74 -3.75 4.37
C GLU A 271 10.21 -3.85 4.25
N LEU A 272 9.48 -3.82 5.37
CA LEU A 272 8.01 -3.81 5.36
C LEU A 272 7.52 -2.41 4.97
N VAL A 273 6.60 -2.33 4.00
CA VAL A 273 6.04 -1.06 3.52
C VAL A 273 4.69 -0.78 4.17
N GLU A 274 3.75 -1.72 4.06
CA GLU A 274 2.42 -1.64 4.66
C GLU A 274 1.71 -2.99 4.69
N LEU A 275 0.64 -3.08 5.48
CA LEU A 275 -0.31 -4.19 5.43
C LEU A 275 -1.59 -3.74 4.73
N ASN A 276 -2.26 -4.69 4.12
CA ASN A 276 -3.49 -4.52 3.34
C ASN A 276 -4.45 -5.68 3.64
N PRO A 277 -5.77 -5.45 3.51
CA PRO A 277 -6.75 -6.53 3.59
C PRO A 277 -6.52 -7.57 2.50
N PHE A 278 -6.75 -8.83 2.84
CA PHE A 278 -6.71 -9.94 1.87
C PHE A 278 -8.11 -10.26 1.35
N GLY A 279 -8.20 -10.52 0.05
CA GLY A 279 -9.30 -11.27 -0.52
C GLY A 279 -10.00 -10.62 -1.70
N ILE A 280 -10.88 -11.42 -2.33
CA ILE A 280 -11.54 -11.10 -3.60
C ILE A 280 -12.33 -9.79 -3.55
N ARG A 281 -13.10 -9.58 -2.48
CA ARG A 281 -13.93 -8.38 -2.27
C ARG A 281 -13.18 -7.25 -1.55
N SER A 282 -11.86 -7.36 -1.39
CA SER A 282 -11.03 -6.35 -0.73
C SER A 282 -10.68 -5.20 -1.69
N PRO A 283 -10.33 -4.01 -1.17
CA PRO A 283 -9.76 -2.92 -1.98
C PRO A 283 -8.35 -3.23 -2.49
N CYS A 284 -7.72 -4.30 -2.02
CA CYS A 284 -6.32 -4.64 -2.31
C CYS A 284 -6.19 -5.14 -3.75
N GLY A 285 -5.41 -4.42 -4.57
CA GLY A 285 -5.04 -4.87 -5.92
C GLY A 285 -4.27 -6.19 -5.90
N SER A 286 -4.58 -7.07 -6.85
CA SER A 286 -3.96 -8.40 -6.95
C SER A 286 -2.64 -8.44 -7.73
N CYS A 287 -2.11 -7.31 -8.20
CA CYS A 287 -0.87 -7.23 -8.99
C CYS A 287 -0.89 -8.17 -10.23
N LEU A 288 0.05 -9.10 -10.39
CA LEU A 288 0.02 -10.07 -11.50
C LEU A 288 -0.94 -11.27 -11.26
N PHE A 289 -1.71 -11.25 -10.17
CA PHE A 289 -2.82 -12.15 -9.96
C PHE A 289 -4.17 -11.52 -10.35
N GLN A 290 -5.18 -12.37 -10.42
CA GLN A 290 -6.58 -12.06 -10.57
C GLN A 290 -7.34 -12.78 -9.47
N TRP A 291 -8.04 -12.05 -8.60
CA TRP A 291 -8.62 -12.59 -7.37
C TRP A 291 -9.56 -13.80 -7.56
N ILE A 292 -10.39 -13.81 -8.60
CA ILE A 292 -11.35 -14.87 -8.90
C ILE A 292 -10.68 -16.05 -9.60
N ARG A 293 -9.91 -15.79 -10.66
CA ARG A 293 -9.26 -16.84 -11.47
C ARG A 293 -8.17 -17.55 -10.67
N ASP A 294 -7.40 -16.79 -9.89
CA ASP A 294 -6.29 -17.30 -9.10
C ASP A 294 -6.69 -17.63 -7.65
N ARG A 295 -8.00 -17.70 -7.35
CA ARG A 295 -8.51 -18.07 -6.02
C ARG A 295 -7.89 -19.36 -5.49
N LYS A 296 -7.69 -20.37 -6.36
CA LYS A 296 -7.11 -21.67 -6.02
C LYS A 296 -5.66 -21.56 -5.55
N VAL A 297 -4.95 -20.54 -6.02
CA VAL A 297 -3.57 -20.22 -5.63
C VAL A 297 -3.60 -19.38 -4.36
N LEU A 298 -4.26 -18.22 -4.40
CA LEU A 298 -4.21 -17.23 -3.32
C LEU A 298 -4.84 -17.73 -2.02
N TYR A 299 -5.95 -18.45 -2.08
CA TYR A 299 -6.58 -19.08 -0.90
C TYR A 299 -6.00 -20.47 -0.60
N ASP A 300 -5.15 -20.99 -1.50
CA ASP A 300 -4.61 -22.34 -1.50
C ASP A 300 -5.66 -23.43 -1.22
N GLU A 301 -6.73 -23.42 -2.04
CA GLU A 301 -7.85 -24.36 -1.94
C GLU A 301 -7.41 -25.85 -2.07
N ASN A 302 -6.20 -26.10 -2.58
CA ASN A 302 -5.64 -27.43 -2.78
C ASN A 302 -4.51 -27.78 -1.78
N GLU A 303 -4.25 -26.93 -0.78
CA GLU A 303 -3.18 -27.10 0.20
C GLU A 303 -1.79 -27.44 -0.38
N LYS A 304 -1.42 -26.78 -1.48
CA LYS A 304 -0.18 -27.06 -2.23
C LYS A 304 1.08 -26.80 -1.42
N LYS A 305 1.02 -25.95 -0.39
CA LYS A 305 2.19 -25.56 0.47
C LYS A 305 3.38 -24.98 -0.32
N THR A 306 3.15 -24.53 -1.54
CA THR A 306 4.11 -23.85 -2.41
C THR A 306 3.73 -22.38 -2.57
N ILE A 307 4.72 -21.49 -2.57
CA ILE A 307 4.50 -20.07 -2.89
C ILE A 307 4.58 -19.89 -4.41
N GLU A 308 3.56 -19.28 -5.01
CA GLU A 308 3.60 -18.87 -6.42
C GLU A 308 4.18 -17.45 -6.53
N PHE A 309 5.32 -17.31 -7.19
CA PHE A 309 6.00 -16.04 -7.37
C PHE A 309 5.82 -15.54 -8.82
N ARG A 310 5.00 -14.51 -9.00
CA ARG A 310 4.66 -13.96 -10.33
C ARG A 310 5.46 -12.70 -10.66
N VAL A 311 6.09 -12.73 -11.83
CA VAL A 311 6.88 -11.64 -12.42
C VAL A 311 6.60 -11.54 -13.92
N SER A 312 6.64 -10.34 -14.48
CA SER A 312 6.40 -10.11 -15.91
C SER A 312 7.70 -9.93 -16.69
N TYR A 313 7.71 -10.35 -17.96
CA TYR A 313 8.86 -10.27 -18.87
C TYR A 313 8.49 -9.53 -20.14
#